data_AF-A0A2P5EWA8-F1
#
_entry.id   AF-A0A2P5EWA8-F1
#
_cell.length_a   1.000
_cell.length_b   1.000
_cell.length_c   1.000
_cell.angle_alpha   90.00
_cell.angle_beta   90.00
_cell.angle_gamma   90.00
#
_symmetry.space_group_name_H-M   'P 1'
#
loop_
_entity.id
_entity.type
_entity.pdbx_description
1 polymer ?
#
loop_
_entity_poly.entity_id
_entity_poly.type
_entity_poly.pdbx_seq_one_letter_code
_entity_poly.pdbx_strand_id
1 'polypeptide(L)'
;MKGIPFAQLPSYFKSGVGCFLNVGTNTSGCEGSPLLPLLYIATNLLFNISVLNLVKISSAVVSSLAVMLSVPISIYILSVPLPYLPESSTLSPFFLFGSLILVLGLILYTLPQASKQHRN
;
A
#
# COMPACT_ATOMS: atom_id res chain seq x y z
N MET A 1 -14.60 -3.69 -18.39
CA MET A 1 -14.86 -2.36 -17.80
C MET A 1 -15.62 -1.52 -18.83
N LYS A 2 -16.80 -1.01 -18.50
CA LYS A 2 -17.50 -0.03 -19.34
C LYS A 2 -17.01 1.36 -18.95
N GLY A 3 -16.47 2.11 -19.90
CA GLY A 3 -16.09 3.50 -19.70
C GLY A 3 -17.32 4.40 -19.63
N ILE A 4 -17.12 5.61 -19.14
CA ILE A 4 -18.15 6.66 -19.09
C ILE A 4 -18.09 7.52 -20.37
N PRO A 5 -19.22 7.84 -21.01
CA PRO A 5 -19.24 8.79 -22.13
C PRO A 5 -18.69 10.16 -21.71
N PHE A 6 -17.92 10.81 -22.58
CA PHE A 6 -17.35 12.14 -22.29
C PHE A 6 -18.39 13.18 -21.89
N ALA A 7 -19.59 13.12 -22.48
CA ALA A 7 -20.71 14.02 -22.13
C ALA A 7 -21.16 13.89 -20.67
N GLN A 8 -20.95 12.74 -20.04
CA GLN A 8 -21.33 12.49 -18.65
C GLN A 8 -20.21 12.82 -17.66
N LEU A 9 -18.99 13.10 -18.13
CA LEU A 9 -17.83 13.41 -17.30
C LEU A 9 -18.08 14.54 -16.29
N PRO A 10 -18.74 15.67 -16.66
CA PRO A 10 -19.02 16.74 -15.71
C PRO A 10 -19.95 16.30 -14.58
N SER A 11 -21.00 15.52 -14.90
CA SER A 11 -21.90 14.96 -13.90
C SER A 11 -21.20 13.94 -13.00
N TYR A 12 -20.32 13.10 -13.54
CA TYR A 12 -19.52 12.16 -12.75
C TYR A 12 -18.59 12.87 -11.77
N PHE A 13 -17.91 13.93 -12.21
CA PHE A 13 -17.04 14.71 -11.34
C PHE A 13 -17.83 15.43 -10.24
N LYS A 14 -18.98 16.04 -10.60
CA LYS A 14 -19.87 16.69 -9.62
C LYS A 14 -20.35 15.70 -8.55
N SER A 15 -20.78 14.51 -8.95
CA SER A 15 -21.20 13.46 -8.02
C SER A 15 -20.03 12.98 -7.14
N GLY A 16 -18.83 12.83 -7.71
CA GLY A 16 -17.63 12.46 -6.96
C GLY A 16 -17.22 13.50 -5.91
N VAL A 17 -17.28 14.78 -6.25
CA VAL A 17 -17.02 15.88 -5.30
C VAL A 17 -18.11 15.98 -4.24
N GLY A 18 -19.38 15.78 -4.61
CA GLY A 18 -20.50 15.72 -3.65
C GLY A 18 -20.31 14.59 -2.62
N CYS A 19 -19.92 13.40 -3.09
CA CYS A 19 -19.57 12.26 -2.26
C CYS A 19 -18.35 12.54 -1.37
N PHE A 20 -17.29 13.16 -1.93
CA PHE A 20 -16.08 13.52 -1.18
C PHE A 20 -16.37 14.53 -0.06
N LEU A 21 -17.09 15.60 -0.36
CA LEU A 21 -17.42 16.65 0.61
C LEU A 21 -18.59 16.27 1.53
N ASN A 22 -19.17 15.08 1.34
CA ASN A 22 -20.38 14.63 2.04
C ASN A 22 -21.56 15.62 1.90
N VAL A 23 -21.65 16.30 0.75
CA VAL A 23 -22.68 17.29 0.44
C VAL A 23 -23.67 16.69 -0.57
N GLY A 24 -24.85 16.33 -0.10
CA GLY A 24 -26.08 16.42 -0.90
C GLY A 24 -26.34 15.31 -1.93
N THR A 25 -25.96 14.06 -1.69
CA THR A 25 -26.51 12.92 -2.46
C THR A 25 -26.72 11.69 -1.56
N ASN A 26 -27.94 11.13 -1.55
CA ASN A 26 -28.26 9.82 -0.95
C ASN A 26 -27.68 8.66 -1.79
N THR A 27 -26.40 8.78 -2.17
CA THR A 27 -25.69 7.82 -3.02
C THR A 27 -25.10 6.73 -2.15
N SER A 28 -25.57 5.50 -2.34
CA SER A 28 -24.93 4.33 -1.76
C SER A 28 -23.48 4.24 -2.22
N GLY A 29 -22.56 3.94 -1.28
CA GLY A 29 -21.13 3.79 -1.59
C GLY A 29 -20.24 5.00 -1.28
N CYS A 30 -20.77 6.06 -0.64
CA CYS A 30 -19.96 7.16 -0.08
C CYS A 30 -19.48 6.92 1.36
N GLU A 31 -19.63 5.68 1.83
CA GLU A 31 -19.25 5.25 3.17
C GLU A 31 -17.76 5.51 3.43
N GLY A 32 -17.45 6.22 4.53
CA GLY A 32 -16.07 6.54 4.93
C GLY A 32 -15.46 7.80 4.27
N SER A 33 -16.22 8.52 3.44
CA SER A 33 -15.80 9.82 2.89
C SER A 33 -15.96 10.96 3.91
N PRO A 34 -15.07 11.98 3.95
CA PRO A 34 -13.81 12.16 3.19
C PRO A 34 -12.60 11.46 3.80
N LEU A 35 -12.72 10.95 5.02
CA LEU A 35 -11.59 10.53 5.84
C LEU A 35 -10.78 9.40 5.19
N LEU A 36 -11.45 8.39 4.64
CA LEU A 36 -10.82 7.22 4.05
C LEU A 36 -10.02 7.58 2.77
N PRO A 37 -10.57 8.34 1.80
CA PRO A 37 -9.78 8.90 0.70
C PRO A 37 -8.59 9.77 1.16
N LEU A 38 -8.76 10.61 2.18
CA LEU A 38 -7.67 11.44 2.70
C LEU A 38 -6.57 10.60 3.33
N LEU A 39 -6.93 9.58 4.10
CA LEU A 39 -5.97 8.65 4.70
C LEU A 39 -5.21 7.87 3.63
N TYR A 40 -5.88 7.45 2.56
CA TYR A 40 -5.24 6.82 1.41
C TYR A 40 -4.20 7.74 0.78
N ILE A 41 -4.56 9.00 0.49
CA ILE A 41 -3.64 9.99 -0.10
C ILE A 41 -2.45 10.23 0.83
N ALA A 42 -2.70 10.47 2.12
CA ALA A 42 -1.67 10.72 3.11
C ALA A 42 -0.69 9.54 3.22
N THR A 43 -1.20 8.31 3.30
CA THR A 43 -0.38 7.10 3.41
C THR A 43 0.46 6.86 2.15
N ASN A 44 -0.11 7.05 0.96
CA ASN A 44 0.64 6.91 -0.30
C ASN A 44 1.75 7.97 -0.42
N LEU A 45 1.47 9.21 0.00
CA LEU A 45 2.46 10.28 0.01
C LEU A 45 3.59 9.97 1.00
N LEU A 46 3.27 9.55 2.22
CA LEU A 46 4.24 9.15 3.23
C LEU A 46 5.09 7.96 2.78
N PHE A 47 4.47 6.96 2.14
CA PHE A 47 5.18 5.81 1.58
C PHE A 47 6.21 6.26 0.54
N ASN A 48 5.81 7.08 -0.44
CA ASN A 48 6.71 7.58 -1.48
C ASN A 48 7.87 8.41 -0.89
N ILE A 49 7.60 9.29 0.08
CA ILE A 49 8.64 10.05 0.78
C ILE A 49 9.60 9.10 1.52
N SER A 50 9.06 8.10 2.20
CA SER A 50 9.86 7.11 2.95
C SER A 50 10.79 6.33 2.04
N VAL A 51 10.30 5.87 0.88
CA VAL A 51 11.11 5.15 -0.11
C VAL A 51 12.20 6.05 -0.69
N LEU A 52 11.89 7.30 -1.02
CA LEU A 52 12.90 8.26 -1.49
C LEU A 52 13.98 8.51 -0.43
N ASN A 53 13.58 8.66 0.84
CA ASN A 53 14.53 8.82 1.94
C ASN A 53 15.39 7.57 2.13
N LEU A 54 14.80 6.38 2.00
CA LEU A 54 15.51 5.11 2.14
C LEU A 54 16.52 4.89 1.01
N VAL A 55 16.17 5.22 -0.24
CA VAL A 55 17.10 5.24 -1.39
C VAL A 55 18.23 6.24 -1.18
N LYS A 56 17.97 7.37 -0.50
CA LYS A 56 18.99 8.39 -0.22
C LYS A 56 20.04 7.92 0.80
N ILE A 57 19.63 7.14 1.79
CA ILE A 57 20.53 6.67 2.87
C ILE A 57 21.10 5.27 2.63
N SER A 58 20.47 4.46 1.77
CA SER A 58 20.79 3.05 1.52
C SER A 58 21.00 2.76 0.04
N SER A 59 21.33 1.50 -0.28
CA SER A 59 21.39 1.05 -1.67
C SER A 59 19.97 0.90 -2.28
N ALA A 60 19.87 1.09 -3.60
CA ALA A 60 18.66 0.80 -4.36
C ALA A 60 18.15 -0.64 -4.14
N VAL A 61 19.08 -1.59 -3.90
CA VAL A 61 18.75 -3.00 -3.63
C VAL A 61 18.04 -3.16 -2.28
N VAL A 62 18.58 -2.58 -1.20
CA VAL A 62 17.93 -2.57 0.12
C VAL A 62 16.55 -1.95 0.03
N SER A 63 16.45 -0.86 -0.73
CA SER A 63 15.18 -0.14 -0.90
C SER A 63 14.14 -0.98 -1.63
N SER A 64 14.53 -1.67 -2.70
CA SER A 64 13.63 -2.60 -3.39
C SER A 64 13.20 -3.75 -2.48
N LEU A 65 14.10 -4.32 -1.68
CA LEU A 65 13.75 -5.40 -0.75
C LEU A 65 12.82 -4.92 0.37
N ALA A 66 13.05 -3.71 0.89
CA ALA A 66 12.17 -3.09 1.88
C ALA A 66 10.78 -2.78 1.31
N VAL A 67 10.69 -2.32 0.06
CA VAL A 67 9.41 -2.16 -0.65
C VAL A 67 8.75 -3.51 -0.90
N MET A 68 9.50 -4.56 -1.23
CA MET A 68 8.93 -5.90 -1.41
C MET A 68 8.29 -6.45 -0.14
N LEU A 69 8.74 -6.04 1.06
CA LEU A 69 8.07 -6.39 2.32
C LEU A 69 6.70 -5.73 2.48
N SER A 70 6.44 -4.57 1.86
CA SER A 70 5.15 -3.91 2.02
C SER A 70 4.02 -4.75 1.43
N VAL A 71 4.30 -5.52 0.37
CA VAL A 71 3.32 -6.39 -0.29
C VAL A 71 2.75 -7.46 0.65
N PRO A 72 3.56 -8.34 1.28
CA PRO A 72 3.02 -9.34 2.18
C PRO A 72 2.39 -8.74 3.44
N ILE A 73 2.91 -7.61 3.93
CA ILE A 73 2.30 -6.87 5.05
C ILE A 73 0.90 -6.40 4.68
N SER A 74 0.73 -5.77 3.51
CA SER A 74 -0.58 -5.32 3.03
C SER A 74 -1.55 -6.49 2.85
N ILE A 75 -1.09 -7.60 2.27
CA ILE A 75 -1.93 -8.80 2.11
C ILE A 75 -2.37 -9.36 3.46
N TYR A 76 -1.46 -9.42 4.44
CA TYR A 76 -1.80 -9.87 5.79
C TYR A 76 -2.85 -8.99 6.44
N ILE A 77 -2.65 -7.66 6.39
CA ILE A 77 -3.61 -6.68 6.95
C ILE A 77 -4.95 -6.80 6.25
N LEU A 78 -4.98 -6.83 4.91
CA LEU A 78 -6.22 -6.92 4.12
C LEU A 78 -6.96 -8.26 4.27
N SER A 79 -6.30 -9.30 4.78
CA SER A 79 -6.94 -10.59 5.06
C SER A 79 -7.73 -10.58 6.38
N VAL A 80 -7.44 -9.63 7.27
CA VAL A 80 -8.18 -9.41 8.52
C VAL A 80 -9.52 -8.73 8.19
N PRO A 81 -10.61 -9.01 8.93
CA PRO A 81 -11.88 -8.30 8.75
C PRO A 81 -11.69 -6.80 9.05
N LEU A 82 -11.58 -6.00 7.99
CA LEU A 82 -11.47 -4.55 8.06
C LEU A 82 -12.82 -3.88 7.84
N PRO A 83 -13.07 -2.73 8.48
CA PRO A 83 -14.23 -1.92 8.15
C PRO A 83 -14.16 -1.51 6.66
N TYR A 84 -15.31 -1.47 5.99
CA TYR A 84 -15.48 -1.13 4.56
C TYR A 84 -14.99 -2.16 3.53
N LEU A 85 -14.40 -3.29 3.96
CA LEU A 85 -14.03 -4.41 3.08
C LEU A 85 -14.93 -5.62 3.34
N PRO A 86 -15.54 -6.23 2.31
CA PRO A 86 -16.32 -7.45 2.48
C PRO A 86 -15.41 -8.68 2.66
N GLU A 87 -15.82 -9.57 3.58
CA GLU A 87 -15.32 -10.93 3.85
C GLU A 87 -13.80 -11.11 4.06
N SER A 88 -13.43 -11.69 5.21
CA SER A 88 -12.05 -12.09 5.50
C SER A 88 -11.59 -13.20 4.55
N SER A 89 -10.32 -13.14 4.12
CA SER A 89 -9.72 -14.15 3.25
C SER A 89 -8.75 -15.04 4.02
N THR A 90 -8.77 -16.35 3.76
CA THR A 90 -7.81 -17.28 4.36
C THR A 90 -6.51 -17.30 3.55
N LEU A 91 -5.38 -17.10 4.23
CA LEU A 91 -4.06 -17.09 3.58
C LEU A 91 -3.53 -18.51 3.38
N SER A 92 -2.97 -18.76 2.20
CA SER A 92 -2.31 -20.04 1.89
C SER A 92 -1.04 -20.22 2.74
N PRO A 93 -0.76 -21.42 3.27
CA PRO A 93 0.48 -21.71 3.97
C PRO A 93 1.74 -21.41 3.15
N PHE A 94 1.69 -21.58 1.82
CA PHE A 94 2.82 -21.27 0.93
C PHE A 94 3.14 -19.78 0.88
N PHE A 95 2.12 -18.92 1.02
CA PHE A 95 2.30 -17.48 1.07
C PHE A 95 3.05 -17.05 2.34
N LEU A 96 2.73 -17.67 3.48
CA LEU A 96 3.43 -17.43 4.75
C LEU A 96 4.88 -17.88 4.66
N PHE A 97 5.13 -19.05 4.05
CA PHE A 97 6.48 -19.56 3.83
C PHE A 97 7.30 -18.65 2.91
N GLY A 98 6.73 -18.19 1.80
CA GLY A 98 7.38 -17.22 0.91
C GLY A 98 7.70 -15.89 1.61
N SER A 99 6.77 -15.40 2.44
CA SER A 99 6.99 -14.19 3.25
C SER A 99 8.12 -14.36 4.26
N LEU A 100 8.22 -15.53 4.91
CA LEU A 100 9.30 -15.87 5.83
C LEU A 100 10.67 -15.86 5.12
N ILE A 101 10.76 -16.49 3.95
CA ILE A 101 11.99 -16.49 3.14
C ILE A 101 12.40 -15.06 2.78
N LEU A 102 11.44 -14.22 2.39
CA LEU A 102 11.70 -12.83 2.01
C LEU A 102 12.24 -11.99 3.19
N VAL A 103 11.65 -12.14 4.38
CA VAL A 103 12.14 -11.51 5.61
C VAL A 103 13.55 -12.00 5.96
N LEU A 104 13.79 -13.31 5.89
CA LEU A 104 15.11 -13.89 6.16
C LEU A 104 16.16 -13.37 5.17
N GLY A 105 15.82 -13.28 3.89
CA GLY A 105 16.68 -12.70 2.86
C GLY A 105 17.05 -11.25 3.14
N LEU A 106 16.11 -10.42 3.61
CA LEU A 106 16.39 -9.04 3.99
C LEU A 106 17.31 -8.96 5.21
N ILE A 107 17.07 -9.78 6.25
CA ILE A 107 17.92 -9.83 7.45
C ILE A 107 19.35 -10.20 7.07
N LEU A 108 19.52 -11.27 6.28
CA LEU A 108 20.85 -11.69 5.81
C LEU A 108 21.54 -10.63 4.96
N TYR A 109 20.80 -9.88 4.15
CA TYR A 109 21.35 -8.82 3.32
C TYR A 109 21.77 -7.58 4.12
N THR A 110 21.03 -7.25 5.17
CA THR A 110 21.26 -6.05 5.99
C THR A 110 22.30 -6.25 7.10
N LEU A 111 22.58 -7.50 7.49
CA LEU A 111 23.65 -7.80 8.43
C LEU A 111 25.01 -7.31 7.90
N PRO A 112 25.84 -6.66 8.74
CA PRO A 112 27.16 -6.23 8.34
C PRO A 112 27.97 -7.46 7.90
N GLN A 113 28.36 -7.49 6.62
CA GLN A 113 29.27 -8.51 6.12
C GLN A 113 30.61 -8.36 6.84
N ALA A 114 30.84 -9.18 7.87
CA ALA A 114 32.07 -9.23 8.67
C ALA A 114 33.34 -9.49 7.83
N SER A 115 33.20 -9.80 6.54
CA SER A 115 34.29 -10.16 5.64
C SER A 115 35.05 -8.98 5.00
N LYS A 116 34.64 -7.71 5.17
CA LYS A 116 35.38 -6.56 4.60
C LYS A 116 36.28 -5.78 5.57
N GLN A 117 36.42 -6.24 6.82
CA GLN A 117 37.31 -5.60 7.81
C GLN A 117 38.76 -6.15 7.78
N HIS A 118 39.04 -7.15 6.95
CA HIS A 118 40.39 -7.71 6.76
C HIS A 118 40.93 -7.46 5.34
N ARG A 119 40.97 -6.19 4.89
CA ARG A 119 41.94 -5.81 3.84
C ARG A 119 42.19 -4.30 3.81
N ASN A 120 43.44 -3.96 4.13
CA ASN A 120 44.16 -2.68 4.05
C ASN A 120 44.22 -1.87 5.33
#